data_AF-A0A8S3XGS6-F1
#
_entry.id   AF-A0A8S3XGS6-F1
#
_cell.length_a   1.000
_cell.length_b   1.000
_cell.length_c   1.000
_cell.angle_alpha   90.00
_cell.angle_beta   90.00
_cell.angle_gamma   90.00
#
_symmetry.space_group_name_H-M   'P 1'
#
loop_
_entity.id
_entity.type
_entity.pdbx_description
1 polymer ?
#
loop_
_entity_poly.entity_id
_entity_poly.type
_entity_poly.pdbx_seq_one_letter_code
_entity_poly.pdbx_strand_id
1 'polypeptide(L)'
;MVWSIISSKDTGGLYIVEGTMRQDQYVPFLETKMLPQVQEWFLNGKFTFMHDSAPCHKAKKVLKFLNAQKVKIQDDSGDMHGISQQSVSKIAYNVGKALAKKAHLFINMPTTLEDQQETIRGFRSICNFPSVIGAIDCTHIRVKRVGGDMSEAYVNRKGYYSINVQVVCDSNLKIRDIVARWIGSAHDSRVFNESTIKERFERGDFHGRLLGDSGYACTAYLFTPLLNPSNDKEEAYNRAHIRTRNTVERCFGLWKQRFRCLLRGMFMKLSTAKTTIVALAVLHNIAIDMNEDIDIVRYVRQRRRPQTERSTVRGAIIRQRFINQNF
;
A
#
# COMPACT_ATOMS: atom_id res chain seq x y z
N MET A 1 16.09 -40.28 -16.14
CA MET A 1 16.23 -38.95 -15.50
C MET A 1 16.95 -39.11 -14.17
N VAL A 2 17.34 -38.03 -13.50
CA VAL A 2 18.02 -38.11 -12.21
C VAL A 2 17.24 -37.30 -11.19
N TRP A 3 17.12 -37.82 -9.97
CA TRP A 3 16.43 -37.17 -8.86
C TRP A 3 17.36 -37.10 -7.65
N SER A 4 17.35 -35.96 -6.96
CA SER A 4 18.10 -35.73 -5.72
C SER A 4 17.44 -34.63 -4.90
N ILE A 5 17.92 -34.44 -3.69
CA ILE A 5 17.54 -33.37 -2.78
C ILE A 5 18.80 -32.65 -2.30
N ILE A 6 18.68 -31.35 -2.08
CA ILE A 6 19.79 -30.53 -1.58
C ILE A 6 19.27 -29.64 -0.47
N SER A 7 20.12 -29.38 0.51
CA SER A 7 19.83 -28.42 1.58
C SER A 7 21.07 -27.57 1.88
N SER A 8 20.93 -26.63 2.82
CA SER A 8 22.08 -25.86 3.32
C SER A 8 23.06 -26.70 4.15
N LYS A 9 22.72 -27.94 4.48
CA LYS A 9 23.58 -28.85 5.25
C LYS A 9 24.47 -29.68 4.34
N ASP A 10 23.87 -30.28 3.31
CA ASP A 10 24.57 -31.10 2.34
C ASP A 10 23.68 -31.38 1.11
N THR A 11 24.29 -32.05 0.13
CA THR A 11 23.66 -32.74 -1.01
C THR A 11 23.26 -34.16 -0.61
N GLY A 12 22.05 -34.56 -0.98
CA GLY A 12 21.56 -35.91 -0.74
C GLY A 12 22.00 -36.88 -1.83
N GLY A 13 21.57 -38.14 -1.70
CA GLY A 13 21.83 -39.15 -2.72
C GLY A 13 21.33 -38.73 -4.11
N LEU A 14 22.07 -39.14 -5.14
CA LEU A 14 21.70 -38.96 -6.54
C LEU A 14 21.11 -40.27 -7.05
N TYR A 15 19.85 -40.26 -7.48
CA TYR A 15 19.11 -41.47 -7.83
C TYR A 15 18.68 -41.45 -9.29
N ILE A 16 18.93 -42.55 -9.99
CA ILE A 16 18.49 -42.74 -11.37
C ILE A 16 16.99 -43.10 -11.35
N VAL A 17 16.23 -42.38 -12.17
CA VAL A 17 14.80 -42.60 -12.40
C VAL A 17 14.64 -43.16 -13.80
N GLU A 18 14.15 -44.39 -13.90
CA GLU A 18 13.83 -45.03 -15.17
C GLU A 18 12.59 -44.39 -15.79
N GLY A 19 12.78 -43.80 -16.98
CA GLY A 19 11.73 -43.07 -17.69
C GLY A 19 11.35 -41.71 -17.05
N THR A 20 10.12 -41.28 -17.33
CA THR A 20 9.54 -40.03 -16.82
C THR A 20 8.97 -40.22 -15.41
N MET A 21 9.32 -39.34 -14.48
CA MET A 21 8.84 -39.34 -13.09
C MET A 21 7.33 -39.10 -13.04
N ARG A 22 6.59 -40.11 -12.65
CA ARG A 22 5.14 -40.03 -12.45
C ARG A 22 4.79 -39.90 -10.96
N GLN A 23 3.55 -39.48 -10.68
CA GLN A 23 3.04 -39.26 -9.32
C GLN A 23 3.10 -40.51 -8.42
N ASP A 24 2.99 -41.71 -9.01
CA ASP A 24 3.08 -43.01 -8.35
C ASP A 24 4.51 -43.39 -8.00
N GLN A 25 5.50 -42.90 -8.75
CA GLN A 25 6.92 -43.05 -8.46
C GLN A 25 7.42 -41.98 -7.48
N TYR A 26 6.92 -40.75 -7.58
CA TYR A 26 7.41 -39.61 -6.78
C TYR A 26 7.18 -39.78 -5.27
N VAL A 27 6.02 -40.31 -4.85
CA VAL A 27 5.73 -40.55 -3.43
C VAL A 27 6.74 -41.53 -2.80
N PRO A 28 7.01 -42.72 -3.38
CA PRO A 28 8.09 -43.60 -2.91
C PRO A 28 9.46 -42.93 -2.80
N PHE A 29 9.83 -42.03 -3.72
CA PHE A 29 11.08 -41.27 -3.62
C PHE A 29 11.09 -40.31 -2.42
N LEU A 30 9.98 -39.59 -2.19
CA LEU A 30 9.85 -38.73 -1.01
C LEU A 30 9.91 -39.53 0.29
N GLU A 31 9.26 -40.69 0.33
CA GLU A 31 9.19 -41.53 1.53
C GLU A 31 10.52 -42.19 1.86
N THR A 32 11.15 -42.82 0.86
CA THR A 32 12.32 -43.67 1.10
C THR A 32 13.65 -42.93 0.98
N LYS A 33 13.69 -41.79 0.27
CA LYS A 33 14.92 -41.06 0.00
C LYS A 33 14.92 -39.67 0.62
N MET A 34 13.84 -38.90 0.49
CA MET A 34 13.79 -37.52 1.02
C MET A 34 13.66 -37.48 2.54
N LEU A 35 12.64 -38.14 3.11
CA LEU A 35 12.34 -38.03 4.54
C LEU A 35 13.48 -38.49 5.45
N PRO A 36 14.14 -39.65 5.22
CA PRO A 36 15.22 -40.09 6.08
C PRO A 36 16.41 -39.12 6.06
N GLN A 37 16.78 -38.65 4.87
CA GLN A 37 17.88 -37.71 4.69
C GLN A 37 17.60 -36.36 5.35
N VAL A 38 16.37 -35.86 5.26
CA VAL A 38 15.96 -34.60 5.88
C VAL A 38 15.88 -34.74 7.41
N GLN A 39 15.45 -35.90 7.92
CA GLN A 39 15.48 -36.19 9.35
C GLN A 39 16.91 -36.23 9.90
N GLU A 40 17.85 -36.78 9.13
CA GLU A 40 19.28 -36.76 9.46
C GLU A 40 19.82 -35.32 9.49
N TRP A 41 19.57 -34.51 8.45
CA TRP A 41 20.08 -33.14 8.37
C TRP A 41 19.46 -32.18 9.38
N PHE A 42 18.21 -32.41 9.77
CA PHE A 42 17.41 -31.51 10.60
C PHE A 42 16.79 -32.24 11.80
N LEU A 43 17.60 -33.00 12.55
CA LEU A 43 17.22 -33.64 13.81
C LEU A 43 16.39 -32.68 14.69
N ASN A 44 15.09 -32.98 14.88
CA ASN A 44 14.11 -32.19 15.63
C ASN A 44 13.86 -30.75 15.13
N GLY A 45 14.36 -30.39 13.95
CA GLY A 45 14.17 -29.10 13.31
C GLY A 45 12.94 -29.03 12.41
N LYS A 46 12.33 -27.85 12.29
CA LYS A 46 11.31 -27.59 11.27
C LYS A 46 11.99 -27.31 9.94
N PHE A 47 11.69 -28.09 8.91
CA PHE A 47 12.12 -27.81 7.53
C PHE A 47 10.96 -27.33 6.66
N THR A 48 11.28 -26.76 5.52
CA THR A 48 10.31 -26.43 4.47
C THR A 48 10.81 -27.09 3.18
N PHE A 49 9.93 -27.83 2.52
CA PHE A 49 10.21 -28.53 1.27
C PHE A 49 9.87 -27.64 0.08
N MET A 50 10.77 -27.58 -0.90
CA MET A 50 10.59 -26.84 -2.14
C MET A 50 10.79 -27.81 -3.31
N HIS A 51 9.88 -27.75 -4.27
CA HIS A 51 9.92 -28.49 -5.51
C HIS A 51 9.19 -27.69 -6.59
N ASP A 52 9.43 -28.00 -7.85
CA ASP A 52 8.84 -27.27 -8.97
C ASP A 52 7.34 -27.56 -9.15
N SER A 53 6.73 -26.84 -10.08
CA SER A 53 5.33 -26.94 -10.46
C SER A 53 4.93 -28.13 -11.34
N ALA A 54 5.78 -29.16 -11.52
CA ALA A 54 5.48 -30.27 -12.42
C ALA A 54 4.13 -30.97 -12.07
N PRO A 55 3.37 -31.46 -13.06
CA PRO A 55 2.06 -32.08 -12.81
C PRO A 55 2.10 -33.23 -11.78
N CYS A 56 3.19 -34.02 -11.76
CA CYS A 56 3.36 -35.10 -10.80
C CYS A 56 3.59 -34.60 -9.36
N HIS A 57 4.16 -33.40 -9.19
CA HIS A 57 4.42 -32.76 -7.90
C HIS A 57 3.16 -32.19 -7.26
N LYS A 58 2.23 -31.70 -8.09
CA LYS A 58 0.94 -31.13 -7.67
C LYS A 58 -0.19 -32.17 -7.59
N ALA A 59 0.11 -33.43 -7.88
CA ALA A 59 -0.85 -34.53 -7.80
C ALA A 59 -1.48 -34.64 -6.39
N LYS A 60 -2.79 -34.89 -6.33
CA LYS A 60 -3.53 -35.04 -5.07
C LYS A 60 -2.88 -36.05 -4.11
N LYS A 61 -2.33 -37.15 -4.65
CA LYS A 61 -1.67 -38.20 -3.86
C LYS A 61 -0.40 -37.69 -3.17
N VAL A 62 0.40 -36.88 -3.87
CA VAL A 62 1.64 -36.27 -3.36
C VAL A 62 1.32 -35.24 -2.28
N LEU A 63 0.36 -34.34 -2.54
CA LEU A 63 -0.06 -33.35 -1.56
C LEU A 63 -0.63 -34.01 -0.29
N LYS A 64 -1.42 -35.09 -0.44
CA LYS A 64 -1.94 -35.86 0.70
C LYS A 64 -0.81 -36.50 1.51
N PHE A 65 0.20 -37.06 0.86
CA PHE A 65 1.38 -37.64 1.53
C PHE A 65 2.16 -36.57 2.32
N LEU A 66 2.52 -35.45 1.68
CA LEU A 66 3.27 -34.37 2.32
C LEU A 66 2.52 -33.78 3.52
N ASN A 67 1.20 -33.61 3.41
CA ASN A 67 0.36 -33.18 4.51
C ASN A 67 0.31 -34.19 5.67
N ALA A 68 0.21 -35.49 5.37
CA ALA A 68 0.23 -36.54 6.39
C ALA A 68 1.55 -36.55 7.18
N GLN A 69 2.66 -36.30 6.49
CA GLN A 69 4.00 -36.18 7.07
C GLN A 69 4.27 -34.81 7.72
N LYS A 70 3.27 -33.93 7.77
CA LYS A 70 3.36 -32.55 8.28
C LYS A 70 4.49 -31.74 7.62
N VAL A 71 4.82 -32.06 6.37
CA VAL A 71 5.85 -31.36 5.60
C VAL A 71 5.26 -30.04 5.09
N LYS A 72 5.87 -28.93 5.50
CA LYS A 72 5.50 -27.62 5.01
C LYS A 72 6.07 -27.42 3.61
N ILE A 73 5.22 -27.23 2.61
CA ILE A 73 5.63 -26.89 1.24
C ILE A 73 5.78 -25.37 1.12
N GLN A 74 6.82 -24.93 0.43
CA GLN A 74 7.03 -23.54 0.06
C GLN A 74 6.27 -23.21 -1.22
N ASP A 75 5.38 -22.22 -1.19
CA ASP A 75 4.59 -21.79 -2.35
C ASP A 75 5.47 -21.09 -3.42
N ASP A 76 5.10 -21.23 -4.69
CA ASP A 76 5.86 -21.10 -5.98
C ASP A 76 6.55 -19.75 -6.29
N SER A 77 6.94 -18.95 -5.30
CA SER A 77 7.64 -17.67 -5.56
C SER A 77 9.11 -17.83 -6.00
N GLY A 78 9.61 -19.07 -6.12
CA GLY A 78 11.00 -19.38 -6.50
C GLY A 78 11.22 -19.68 -8.00
N ASP A 79 10.15 -19.96 -8.76
CA ASP A 79 10.25 -20.52 -10.11
C ASP A 79 10.68 -19.52 -11.19
N MET A 80 10.66 -18.21 -10.95
CA MET A 80 11.00 -17.27 -12.04
C MET A 80 12.51 -17.10 -12.29
N HIS A 81 13.40 -17.29 -11.29
CA HIS A 81 14.82 -16.90 -11.42
C HIS A 81 15.83 -17.80 -10.65
N GLY A 82 15.40 -18.92 -10.05
CA GLY A 82 16.32 -19.80 -9.27
C GLY A 82 16.78 -19.21 -7.93
N ILE A 83 16.01 -18.28 -7.36
CA ILE A 83 16.35 -17.55 -6.13
C ILE A 83 15.42 -18.00 -4.99
N SER A 84 15.98 -18.31 -3.82
CA SER A 84 15.17 -18.65 -2.63
C SER A 84 14.29 -17.48 -2.17
N GLN A 85 13.10 -17.77 -1.63
CA GLN A 85 12.18 -16.74 -1.10
C GLN A 85 12.83 -15.84 -0.04
N GLN A 86 13.73 -16.41 0.77
CA GLN A 86 14.50 -15.67 1.78
C GLN A 86 15.39 -14.63 1.10
N SER A 87 16.05 -15.01 0.01
CA SER A 87 16.89 -14.11 -0.79
C SER A 87 16.04 -13.03 -1.46
N VAL A 88 14.92 -13.39 -2.10
CA VAL A 88 13.97 -12.43 -2.68
C VAL A 88 13.47 -11.45 -1.61
N SER A 89 13.09 -11.93 -0.42
CA SER A 89 12.62 -11.08 0.67
C SER A 89 13.69 -10.12 1.17
N LYS A 90 14.94 -10.60 1.28
CA LYS A 90 16.07 -9.78 1.71
C LYS A 90 16.40 -8.71 0.68
N ILE A 91 16.41 -9.05 -0.61
CA ILE A 91 16.62 -8.12 -1.71
C ILE A 91 15.50 -7.08 -1.74
N ALA A 92 14.24 -7.52 -1.76
CA ALA A 92 13.09 -6.61 -1.77
C ALA A 92 13.09 -5.66 -0.56
N TYR A 93 13.45 -6.16 0.63
CA TYR A 93 13.60 -5.31 1.81
C TYR A 93 14.72 -4.28 1.65
N ASN A 94 15.90 -4.68 1.16
CA ASN A 94 17.04 -3.78 0.99
C ASN A 94 16.76 -2.70 -0.06
N VAL A 95 16.18 -3.09 -1.20
CA VAL A 95 15.76 -2.17 -2.26
C VAL A 95 14.68 -1.22 -1.74
N GLY A 96 13.65 -1.75 -1.06
CA GLY A 96 12.59 -0.94 -0.45
C GLY A 96 13.15 0.08 0.56
N LYS A 97 14.10 -0.33 1.39
CA LYS A 97 14.78 0.56 2.33
C LYS A 97 15.59 1.65 1.62
N ALA A 98 16.29 1.31 0.54
CA ALA A 98 17.07 2.27 -0.25
C ALA A 98 16.16 3.31 -0.93
N LEU A 99 15.04 2.87 -1.51
CA LEU A 99 14.03 3.74 -2.11
C LEU A 99 13.38 4.65 -1.07
N ALA A 100 12.96 4.09 0.08
CA ALA A 100 12.35 4.87 1.15
C ALA A 100 13.28 5.96 1.71
N LYS A 101 14.60 5.70 1.79
CA LYS A 101 15.59 6.73 2.16
C LYS A 101 15.65 7.89 1.16
N LYS A 102 15.35 7.62 -0.11
CA LYS A 102 15.31 8.63 -1.19
C LYS A 102 13.93 9.28 -1.33
N ALA A 103 12.98 9.02 -0.43
CA ALA A 103 11.61 9.56 -0.53
C ALA A 103 11.57 11.09 -0.68
N HIS A 104 12.43 11.80 0.06
CA HIS A 104 12.58 13.26 -0.02
C HIS A 104 13.05 13.80 -1.39
N LEU A 105 13.44 12.95 -2.34
CA LEU A 105 13.75 13.39 -3.71
C LEU A 105 12.53 13.33 -4.62
N PHE A 106 11.56 12.44 -4.32
CA PHE A 106 10.44 12.14 -5.20
C PHE A 106 9.09 12.57 -4.62
N ILE A 107 8.99 12.69 -3.29
CA ILE A 107 7.76 13.03 -2.57
C ILE A 107 8.01 14.34 -1.82
N ASN A 108 7.67 15.45 -2.47
CA ASN A 108 7.79 16.78 -1.90
C ASN A 108 6.60 17.63 -2.28
N MET A 109 6.10 18.39 -1.31
CA MET A 109 5.22 19.52 -1.59
C MET A 109 5.94 20.59 -2.40
N PRO A 110 5.25 21.30 -3.30
CA PRO A 110 5.82 22.44 -4.01
C PRO A 110 6.28 23.51 -3.01
N THR A 111 7.57 23.83 -3.01
CA THR A 111 8.17 24.80 -2.07
C THR A 111 8.31 26.17 -2.70
N THR A 112 8.73 26.25 -3.96
CA THR A 112 8.88 27.53 -4.66
C THR A 112 7.51 28.10 -5.03
N LEU A 113 7.43 29.43 -5.17
CA LEU A 113 6.20 30.09 -5.60
C LEU A 113 5.76 29.63 -6.99
N GLU A 114 6.71 29.37 -7.87
CA GLU A 114 6.47 28.88 -9.22
C GLU A 114 5.85 27.47 -9.21
N ASP A 115 6.45 26.52 -8.47
CA ASP A 115 5.90 25.16 -8.35
C ASP A 115 4.49 25.16 -7.72
N GLN A 116 4.29 26.05 -6.74
CA GLN A 116 2.98 26.20 -6.10
C GLN A 116 1.95 26.73 -7.10
N GLN A 117 2.31 27.73 -7.91
CA GLN A 117 1.43 28.28 -8.95
C GLN A 117 1.13 27.25 -10.04
N GLU A 118 2.12 26.45 -10.46
CA GLU A 118 1.90 25.36 -11.40
C GLU A 118 0.90 24.35 -10.86
N THR A 119 1.08 23.92 -9.61
CA THR A 119 0.16 22.99 -8.94
C THR A 119 -1.26 23.58 -8.86
N ILE A 120 -1.38 24.87 -8.52
CA ILE A 120 -2.67 25.58 -8.48
C ILE A 120 -3.33 25.63 -9.85
N ARG A 121 -2.58 25.91 -10.92
CA ARG A 121 -3.09 25.87 -12.30
C ARG A 121 -3.59 24.47 -12.66
N GLY A 122 -2.83 23.44 -12.28
CA GLY A 122 -3.19 22.04 -12.49
C GLY A 122 -4.50 21.65 -11.80
N PHE A 123 -4.73 22.06 -10.56
CA PHE A 123 -6.03 21.81 -9.90
C PHE A 123 -7.17 22.64 -10.49
N ARG A 124 -6.88 23.89 -10.86
CA ARG A 124 -7.88 24.79 -11.43
C ARG A 124 -8.42 24.26 -12.77
N SER A 125 -7.62 23.54 -13.56
CA SER A 125 -8.09 22.96 -14.83
C SER A 125 -9.14 21.85 -14.65
N ILE A 126 -9.26 21.24 -13.47
CA ILE A 126 -10.19 20.12 -13.22
C ILE A 126 -11.64 20.61 -13.12
N CYS A 127 -11.88 21.63 -12.28
CA CYS A 127 -13.23 22.15 -12.04
C CYS A 127 -13.22 23.62 -11.57
N ASN A 128 -12.23 24.39 -11.99
CA ASN A 128 -12.03 25.82 -11.67
C ASN A 128 -11.98 26.14 -10.18
N PHE A 129 -11.62 25.18 -9.31
CA PHE A 129 -11.48 25.44 -7.88
C PHE A 129 -10.17 26.22 -7.63
N PRO A 130 -10.22 27.44 -7.07
CA PRO A 130 -9.03 28.28 -6.97
C PRO A 130 -8.13 27.92 -5.77
N SER A 131 -6.83 28.21 -5.92
CA SER A 131 -5.83 28.15 -4.84
C SER A 131 -5.66 26.78 -4.17
N VAL A 132 -5.82 25.67 -4.91
CA VAL A 132 -5.59 24.31 -4.37
C VAL A 132 -4.17 23.87 -4.68
N ILE A 133 -3.46 23.35 -3.68
CA ILE A 133 -2.10 22.79 -3.87
C ILE A 133 -2.02 21.30 -3.53
N GLY A 134 -3.13 20.70 -3.10
CA GLY A 134 -3.18 19.27 -2.83
C GLY A 134 -4.57 18.78 -2.46
N ALA A 135 -4.86 17.54 -2.79
CA ALA A 135 -5.99 16.80 -2.25
C ALA A 135 -5.47 15.82 -1.20
N ILE A 136 -6.10 15.81 -0.02
CA ILE A 136 -5.69 14.99 1.12
C ILE A 136 -6.75 13.95 1.46
N ASP A 137 -6.28 12.73 1.72
CA ASP A 137 -7.09 11.66 2.30
C ASP A 137 -6.18 10.62 2.95
N CYS A 138 -6.80 9.75 3.73
CA CYS A 138 -6.19 8.55 4.27
C CYS A 138 -6.64 7.31 3.51
N THR A 139 -5.79 6.28 3.50
CA THR A 139 -6.09 4.96 2.94
C THR A 139 -5.59 3.87 3.85
N HIS A 140 -6.42 2.83 4.04
CA HIS A 140 -6.00 1.66 4.82
C HIS A 140 -5.26 0.67 3.93
N ILE A 141 -4.08 0.26 4.39
CA ILE A 141 -3.31 -0.83 3.79
C ILE A 141 -3.38 -2.03 4.72
N ARG A 142 -3.95 -3.14 4.22
CA ARG A 142 -4.15 -4.36 5.02
C ARG A 142 -2.80 -4.97 5.38
N VAL A 143 -2.64 -5.37 6.65
CA VAL A 143 -1.44 -6.04 7.15
C VAL A 143 -1.79 -7.33 7.87
N LYS A 144 -0.79 -8.19 8.06
CA LYS A 144 -0.93 -9.36 8.95
C LYS A 144 -1.36 -8.92 10.35
N ARG A 145 -2.13 -9.76 11.04
CA ARG A 145 -2.43 -9.60 12.47
C ARG A 145 -1.15 -9.31 13.24
N VAL A 146 -1.16 -8.21 13.98
CA VAL A 146 -0.09 -7.83 14.89
C VAL A 146 -0.35 -8.57 16.21
N GLY A 147 0.68 -9.15 16.83
CA GLY A 147 0.57 -9.75 18.17
C GLY A 147 0.80 -8.72 19.28
N GLY A 148 0.50 -9.10 20.53
CA GLY A 148 0.70 -8.26 21.71
C GLY A 148 -0.47 -7.32 22.02
N ASP A 149 -0.33 -6.56 23.11
CA ASP A 149 -1.43 -5.82 23.75
C ASP A 149 -2.07 -4.75 22.86
N MET A 150 -1.29 -4.18 21.94
CA MET A 150 -1.76 -3.16 20.99
C MET A 150 -2.35 -3.73 19.70
N SER A 151 -2.54 -5.05 19.60
CA SER A 151 -3.07 -5.74 18.41
C SER A 151 -4.39 -5.14 17.93
N GLU A 152 -5.34 -4.95 18.84
CA GLU A 152 -6.70 -4.47 18.51
C GLU A 152 -6.69 -3.04 17.96
N ALA A 153 -5.71 -2.23 18.36
CA ALA A 153 -5.55 -0.87 17.86
C ALA A 153 -5.25 -0.81 16.34
N TYR A 154 -4.78 -1.90 15.74
CA TYR A 154 -4.59 -1.99 14.29
C TYR A 154 -5.86 -2.36 13.52
N VAL A 155 -6.95 -2.73 14.21
CA VAL A 155 -8.22 -3.04 13.58
C VAL A 155 -8.91 -1.74 13.19
N ASN A 156 -9.20 -1.57 11.90
CA ASN A 156 -9.96 -0.42 11.43
C ASN A 156 -11.48 -0.62 11.61
N ARG A 157 -12.24 0.42 11.29
CA ARG A 157 -13.72 0.40 11.29
C ARG A 157 -14.38 -0.68 10.40
N LYS A 158 -13.62 -1.34 9.52
CA LYS A 158 -14.07 -2.44 8.66
C LYS A 158 -13.68 -3.82 9.20
N GLY A 159 -13.16 -3.88 10.43
CA GLY A 159 -12.86 -5.14 11.12
C GLY A 159 -11.59 -5.85 10.66
N TYR A 160 -10.67 -5.17 9.95
CA TYR A 160 -9.40 -5.77 9.55
C TYR A 160 -8.18 -4.97 9.99
N TYR A 161 -7.08 -5.69 10.22
CA TYR A 161 -5.78 -5.14 10.59
C TYR A 161 -5.20 -4.30 9.45
N SER A 162 -4.87 -3.04 9.72
CA SER A 162 -4.34 -2.13 8.72
C SER A 162 -3.39 -1.10 9.30
N ILE A 163 -2.56 -0.55 8.42
CA ILE A 163 -1.87 0.73 8.63
C ILE A 163 -2.76 1.80 8.01
N ASN A 164 -3.07 2.86 8.77
CA ASN A 164 -3.71 4.05 8.20
C ASN A 164 -2.61 4.94 7.56
N VAL A 165 -2.76 5.28 6.28
CA VAL A 165 -1.77 6.01 5.49
C VAL A 165 -2.39 7.29 4.95
N GLN A 166 -1.94 8.46 5.45
CA GLN A 166 -2.32 9.75 4.87
C GLN A 166 -1.46 10.04 3.65
N VAL A 167 -2.08 10.59 2.61
CA VAL A 167 -1.41 11.08 1.41
C VAL A 167 -1.98 12.44 1.03
N VAL A 168 -1.10 13.33 0.61
CA VAL A 168 -1.46 14.49 -0.22
C VAL A 168 -1.02 14.19 -1.64
N CYS A 169 -1.89 14.36 -2.62
CA CYS A 169 -1.53 14.27 -4.03
C CYS A 169 -1.80 15.58 -4.77
N ASP A 170 -1.15 15.77 -5.91
CA ASP A 170 -1.41 16.88 -6.83
C ASP A 170 -2.46 16.52 -7.91
N SER A 171 -2.69 17.44 -8.84
CA SER A 171 -3.59 17.25 -9.99
C SER A 171 -3.14 16.17 -10.97
N ASN A 172 -1.83 15.87 -11.00
CA ASN A 172 -1.21 14.86 -11.85
C ASN A 172 -1.14 13.49 -11.15
N LEU A 173 -1.80 13.35 -9.99
CA LEU A 173 -1.84 12.13 -9.17
C LEU A 173 -0.47 11.73 -8.58
N LYS A 174 0.50 12.65 -8.54
CA LYS A 174 1.77 12.45 -7.83
C LYS A 174 1.54 12.60 -6.34
N ILE A 175 2.16 11.71 -5.56
CA ILE A 175 2.16 11.77 -4.09
C ILE A 175 3.14 12.87 -3.66
N ARG A 176 2.64 13.91 -2.99
CA ARG A 176 3.40 15.09 -2.57
C ARG A 176 3.75 15.08 -1.09
N ASP A 177 2.96 14.38 -0.28
CA ASP A 177 3.23 14.10 1.13
C ASP A 177 2.68 12.72 1.50
N ILE A 178 3.32 12.03 2.44
CA ILE A 178 2.89 10.71 2.90
C ILE A 178 3.19 10.48 4.39
N VAL A 179 2.20 9.98 5.13
CA VAL A 179 2.35 9.54 6.52
C VAL A 179 1.88 8.09 6.65
N ALA A 180 2.83 7.15 6.65
CA ALA A 180 2.55 5.69 6.66
C ALA A 180 2.85 5.01 8.00
N ARG A 181 2.63 5.69 9.14
CA ARG A 181 3.02 5.20 10.48
C ARG A 181 1.87 4.84 11.41
N TRP A 182 0.63 5.18 11.03
CA TRP A 182 -0.52 5.16 11.92
C TRP A 182 -1.22 3.79 12.01
N ILE A 183 -1.74 3.52 13.20
CA ILE A 183 -2.56 2.34 13.50
C ILE A 183 -3.89 2.39 12.75
N GLY A 184 -4.49 1.22 12.52
CA GLY A 184 -5.74 1.11 11.74
C GLY A 184 -6.97 1.75 12.38
N SER A 185 -7.01 1.88 13.71
CA SER A 185 -8.12 2.55 14.41
C SER A 185 -8.02 4.08 14.43
N ALA A 186 -6.88 4.65 14.04
CA ALA A 186 -6.67 6.10 14.07
C ALA A 186 -7.57 6.82 13.07
N HIS A 187 -8.24 7.88 13.53
CA HIS A 187 -9.03 8.78 12.69
C HIS A 187 -8.13 9.60 11.76
N ASP A 188 -8.63 9.85 10.56
CA ASP A 188 -7.93 10.60 9.50
C ASP A 188 -7.49 12.00 9.99
N SER A 189 -8.33 12.67 10.78
CA SER A 189 -8.00 13.95 11.39
C SER A 189 -6.84 13.90 12.39
N ARG A 190 -6.75 12.84 13.19
CA ARG A 190 -5.63 12.66 14.12
C ARG A 190 -4.32 12.47 13.35
N VAL A 191 -4.35 11.70 12.26
CA VAL A 191 -3.19 11.51 11.40
C VAL A 191 -2.69 12.87 10.87
N PHE A 192 -3.61 13.73 10.45
CA PHE A 192 -3.28 15.08 9.98
C PHE A 192 -2.80 16.01 11.10
N ASN A 193 -3.45 15.98 12.26
CA ASN A 193 -3.08 16.82 13.41
C ASN A 193 -1.66 16.57 13.91
N GLU A 194 -1.18 15.33 13.76
CA GLU A 194 0.17 14.90 14.14
C GLU A 194 1.11 14.73 12.93
N SER A 195 0.81 15.41 11.82
CA SER A 195 1.61 15.39 10.59
C SER A 195 2.45 16.65 10.44
N THR A 196 3.67 16.49 9.92
CA THR A 196 4.56 17.61 9.59
C THR A 196 3.94 18.52 8.53
N ILE A 197 3.08 18.00 7.64
CA ILE A 197 2.42 18.83 6.64
C ILE A 197 1.51 19.89 7.28
N LYS A 198 0.81 19.57 8.38
CA LYS A 198 0.01 20.56 9.12
C LYS A 198 0.90 21.67 9.69
N GLU A 199 2.01 21.33 10.33
CA GLU A 199 2.96 22.30 10.89
C GLU A 199 3.49 23.26 9.81
N ARG A 200 3.78 22.75 8.61
CA ARG A 200 4.22 23.56 7.47
C ARG A 200 3.15 24.54 6.98
N PHE A 201 1.89 24.12 6.93
CA PHE A 201 0.78 25.03 6.63
C PHE A 201 0.58 26.10 7.70
N GLU A 202 0.73 25.73 8.98
CA GLU A 202 0.61 26.67 10.11
C GLU A 202 1.75 27.70 10.14
N ARG A 203 2.95 27.31 9.70
CA ARG A 203 4.09 28.21 9.52
C ARG A 203 3.96 29.15 8.31
N GLY A 204 3.04 28.85 7.39
CA GLY A 204 2.85 29.65 6.18
C GLY A 204 3.81 29.30 5.03
N ASP A 205 4.36 28.08 5.01
CA ASP A 205 5.22 27.61 3.91
C ASP A 205 4.51 27.61 2.53
N PHE A 206 3.18 27.63 2.53
CA PHE A 206 2.37 27.50 1.32
C PHE A 206 1.29 28.57 1.21
N HIS A 207 1.09 29.09 0.00
CA HIS A 207 0.05 30.07 -0.32
C HIS A 207 -1.28 29.43 -0.72
N GLY A 208 -1.26 28.16 -1.13
CA GLY A 208 -2.46 27.42 -1.47
C GLY A 208 -3.11 26.69 -0.30
N ARG A 209 -4.12 25.88 -0.62
CA ARG A 209 -4.94 25.13 0.33
C ARG A 209 -5.04 23.67 -0.05
N LEU A 210 -5.31 22.83 0.95
CA LEU A 210 -5.68 21.43 0.78
C LEU A 210 -7.19 21.27 0.66
N LEU A 211 -7.62 20.27 -0.10
CA LEU A 211 -9.01 19.78 -0.09
C LEU A 211 -9.08 18.42 0.61
N GLY A 212 -9.82 18.34 1.71
CA GLY A 212 -10.07 17.12 2.47
C GLY A 212 -11.54 16.71 2.44
N ASP A 213 -11.85 15.49 2.91
CA ASP A 213 -13.24 15.08 3.12
C ASP A 213 -13.82 15.67 4.43
N SER A 214 -15.07 15.35 4.74
CA SER A 214 -15.73 15.84 5.96
C SER A 214 -15.15 15.28 7.26
N GLY A 215 -14.24 14.30 7.18
CA GLY A 215 -13.52 13.72 8.31
C GLY A 215 -12.42 14.61 8.87
N TYR A 216 -12.14 15.73 8.21
CA TYR A 216 -11.22 16.74 8.70
C TYR A 216 -11.96 17.99 9.18
N ALA A 217 -11.44 18.65 10.21
CA ALA A 217 -11.86 20.00 10.55
C ALA A 217 -11.55 20.98 9.41
N CYS A 218 -12.50 21.86 9.07
CA CYS A 218 -12.22 22.97 8.18
C CYS A 218 -11.35 24.02 8.88
N THR A 219 -10.24 24.38 8.24
CA THR A 219 -9.28 25.40 8.70
C THR A 219 -9.02 26.43 7.59
N ALA A 220 -8.13 27.41 7.85
CA ALA A 220 -7.74 28.41 6.86
C ALA A 220 -7.05 27.82 5.61
N TYR A 221 -6.41 26.66 5.78
CA TYR A 221 -5.57 25.99 4.79
C TYR A 221 -6.10 24.59 4.40
N LEU A 222 -7.14 24.08 5.04
CA LEU A 222 -7.79 22.80 4.72
C LEU A 222 -9.29 22.98 4.58
N PHE A 223 -9.78 22.86 3.35
CA PHE A 223 -11.19 23.02 3.01
C PHE A 223 -11.90 21.68 2.86
N THR A 224 -13.07 21.60 3.47
CA THR A 224 -13.95 20.42 3.46
C THR A 224 -15.30 20.79 2.86
N PRO A 225 -16.10 19.81 2.38
CA PRO A 225 -17.41 20.11 1.80
C PRO A 225 -18.36 20.72 2.84
N LEU A 226 -19.30 21.53 2.38
CA LEU A 226 -20.44 21.97 3.18
C LEU A 226 -21.43 20.81 3.33
N LEU A 227 -21.90 20.55 4.55
CA LEU A 227 -22.85 19.47 4.81
C LEU A 227 -24.26 19.82 4.31
N ASN A 228 -24.66 21.07 4.53
CA ASN A 228 -25.98 21.59 4.18
C ASN A 228 -25.78 22.86 3.35
N PRO A 229 -25.46 22.75 2.04
CA PRO A 229 -25.42 23.91 1.16
C PRO A 229 -26.83 24.52 1.06
N SER A 230 -26.92 25.84 1.12
CA SER A 230 -28.17 26.59 1.26
C SER A 230 -28.46 27.55 0.10
N ASN A 231 -27.49 27.74 -0.80
CA ASN A 231 -27.59 28.63 -1.95
C ASN A 231 -26.71 28.13 -3.11
N ASP A 232 -26.92 28.69 -4.30
CA ASP A 232 -26.25 28.29 -5.54
C ASP A 232 -24.72 28.34 -5.46
N LYS A 233 -24.16 29.33 -4.75
CA LYS A 233 -22.70 29.48 -4.57
C LYS A 233 -22.14 28.34 -3.73
N GLU A 234 -22.83 27.99 -2.64
CA GLU A 234 -22.46 26.87 -1.77
C GLU A 234 -22.57 25.52 -2.49
N GLU A 235 -23.59 25.35 -3.33
CA GLU A 235 -23.70 24.17 -4.18
C GLU A 235 -22.59 24.11 -5.23
N ALA A 236 -22.27 25.23 -5.89
CA ALA A 236 -21.20 25.33 -6.87
C ALA A 236 -19.84 25.01 -6.23
N TYR A 237 -19.59 25.53 -5.03
CA TYR A 237 -18.44 25.18 -4.21
C TYR A 237 -18.37 23.68 -3.96
N ASN A 238 -19.46 23.05 -3.49
CA ASN A 238 -19.47 21.62 -3.21
C ASN A 238 -19.25 20.77 -4.47
N ARG A 239 -19.87 21.12 -5.60
CA ARG A 239 -19.66 20.46 -6.89
C ARG A 239 -18.19 20.51 -7.31
N ALA A 240 -17.56 21.69 -7.23
CA ALA A 240 -16.15 21.87 -7.57
C ALA A 240 -15.22 21.18 -6.57
N HIS A 241 -15.53 21.24 -5.27
CA HIS A 241 -14.77 20.58 -4.19
C HIS A 241 -14.73 19.07 -4.44
N ILE A 242 -15.89 18.44 -4.60
CA ILE A 242 -16.01 16.98 -4.80
C ILE A 242 -15.21 16.53 -6.02
N ARG A 243 -15.33 17.24 -7.16
CA ARG A 243 -14.62 16.89 -8.40
C ARG A 243 -13.11 17.07 -8.28
N THR A 244 -12.67 18.19 -7.69
CA THR A 244 -11.24 18.50 -7.55
C THR A 244 -10.56 17.56 -6.57
N ARG A 245 -11.20 17.30 -5.42
CA ARG A 245 -10.71 16.39 -4.39
C ARG A 245 -10.68 14.93 -4.85
N ASN A 246 -11.49 14.53 -5.84
CA ASN A 246 -11.50 13.16 -6.38
C ASN A 246 -10.13 12.70 -6.89
N THR A 247 -9.21 13.62 -7.22
CA THR A 247 -7.80 13.34 -7.52
C THR A 247 -7.13 12.41 -6.50
N VAL A 248 -7.35 12.58 -5.19
CA VAL A 248 -6.73 11.71 -4.18
C VAL A 248 -7.30 10.28 -4.21
N GLU A 249 -8.59 10.12 -4.52
CA GLU A 249 -9.19 8.80 -4.71
C GLU A 249 -8.63 8.12 -5.97
N ARG A 250 -8.44 8.88 -7.05
CA ARG A 250 -7.80 8.39 -8.29
C ARG A 250 -6.34 8.01 -8.06
N CYS A 251 -5.60 8.84 -7.31
CA CYS A 251 -4.23 8.55 -6.89
C CYS A 251 -4.16 7.22 -6.13
N PHE A 252 -5.06 6.97 -5.17
CA PHE A 252 -5.11 5.70 -4.47
C PHE A 252 -5.45 4.52 -5.36
N GLY A 253 -6.41 4.70 -6.28
CA GLY A 253 -6.78 3.67 -7.26
C GLY A 253 -5.57 3.25 -8.09
N LEU A 254 -4.90 4.23 -8.70
CA LEU A 254 -3.72 4.01 -9.53
C LEU A 254 -2.57 3.38 -8.74
N TRP A 255 -2.27 3.92 -7.55
CA TRP A 255 -1.17 3.44 -6.72
C TRP A 255 -1.38 1.98 -6.27
N LYS A 256 -2.59 1.62 -5.85
CA LYS A 256 -2.93 0.24 -5.44
C LYS A 256 -3.08 -0.71 -6.62
N GLN A 257 -3.40 -0.20 -7.79
CA GLN A 257 -3.43 -1.00 -9.01
C GLN A 257 -2.01 -1.36 -9.47
N ARG A 258 -1.12 -0.35 -9.53
CA ARG A 258 0.31 -0.53 -9.85
C ARG A 258 0.95 -1.52 -8.88
N PHE A 259 0.65 -1.40 -7.59
CA PHE A 259 1.19 -2.29 -6.57
C PHE A 259 0.11 -3.06 -5.83
N ARG A 260 -0.27 -4.22 -6.40
CA ARG A 260 -1.37 -5.06 -5.90
C ARG A 260 -1.18 -5.55 -4.46
N CYS A 261 0.04 -5.55 -3.92
CA CYS A 261 0.29 -5.85 -2.50
C CYS A 261 -0.35 -4.83 -1.54
N LEU A 262 -0.53 -3.57 -1.98
CA LEU A 262 -1.25 -2.54 -1.22
C LEU A 262 -2.77 -2.80 -1.17
N LEU A 263 -3.30 -3.52 -2.16
CA LEU A 263 -4.72 -3.89 -2.23
C LEU A 263 -5.00 -5.23 -1.53
N ARG A 264 -4.22 -6.27 -1.84
CA ARG A 264 -4.40 -7.63 -1.30
C ARG A 264 -3.98 -7.73 0.16
N GLY A 265 -3.05 -6.88 0.58
CA GLY A 265 -2.48 -6.84 1.92
C GLY A 265 -1.05 -7.37 1.96
N MET A 266 -0.31 -6.92 2.97
CA MET A 266 1.09 -7.26 3.17
C MET A 266 1.26 -8.20 4.35
N PHE A 267 1.71 -9.43 4.07
CA PHE A 267 1.95 -10.47 5.07
C PHE A 267 3.41 -10.49 5.56
N MET A 268 3.92 -9.31 5.92
CA MET A 268 5.29 -9.11 6.41
C MET A 268 5.28 -8.43 7.79
N LYS A 269 6.46 -8.27 8.41
CA LYS A 269 6.60 -7.51 9.66
C LYS A 269 6.08 -6.09 9.45
N LEU A 270 5.48 -5.50 10.48
CA LEU A 270 4.89 -4.17 10.39
C LEU A 270 5.91 -3.09 9.99
N SER A 271 7.14 -3.14 10.53
CA SER A 271 8.22 -2.22 10.16
C SER A 271 8.61 -2.34 8.68
N THR A 272 8.67 -3.56 8.16
CA THR A 272 8.88 -3.84 6.74
C THR A 272 7.72 -3.27 5.91
N ALA A 273 6.47 -3.51 6.32
CA ALA A 273 5.28 -3.00 5.63
C ALA A 273 5.29 -1.47 5.53
N LYS A 274 5.57 -0.75 6.63
CA LYS A 274 5.69 0.72 6.63
C LYS A 274 6.75 1.22 5.64
N THR A 275 7.92 0.58 5.63
CA THR A 275 9.03 0.91 4.71
C THR A 275 8.62 0.65 3.26
N THR A 276 8.00 -0.49 2.99
CA THR A 276 7.54 -0.88 1.66
C THR A 276 6.49 0.10 1.14
N ILE A 277 5.54 0.54 1.95
CA ILE A 277 4.53 1.54 1.54
C ILE A 277 5.22 2.81 1.01
N VAL A 278 6.18 3.36 1.74
CA VAL A 278 6.89 4.57 1.31
C VAL A 278 7.70 4.32 0.04
N ALA A 279 8.39 3.18 -0.06
CA ALA A 279 9.14 2.80 -1.26
C ALA A 279 8.25 2.70 -2.51
N LEU A 280 7.05 2.12 -2.38
CA LEU A 280 6.09 2.01 -3.47
C LEU A 280 5.49 3.37 -3.83
N ALA A 281 5.39 4.31 -2.90
CA ALA A 281 4.99 5.69 -3.22
C ALA A 281 6.07 6.40 -4.06
N VAL A 282 7.35 6.16 -3.78
CA VAL A 282 8.47 6.66 -4.60
C VAL A 282 8.39 6.09 -6.01
N LEU A 283 8.25 4.77 -6.14
CA LEU A 283 8.12 4.13 -7.46
C LEU A 283 6.89 4.60 -8.22
N HIS A 284 5.78 4.87 -7.54
CA HIS A 284 4.58 5.45 -8.16
C HIS A 284 4.85 6.81 -8.80
N ASN A 285 5.57 7.70 -8.10
CA ASN A 285 5.93 9.00 -8.67
C ASN A 285 6.91 8.89 -9.83
N ILE A 286 7.92 8.01 -9.73
CA ILE A 286 8.85 7.74 -10.84
C ILE A 286 8.07 7.26 -12.08
N ALA A 287 7.11 6.35 -11.88
CA ALA A 287 6.29 5.85 -12.98
C ALA A 287 5.40 6.93 -13.62
N ILE A 288 4.88 7.88 -12.82
CA ILE A 288 4.15 9.05 -13.36
C ILE A 288 5.10 9.92 -14.19
N ASP A 289 6.31 10.18 -13.69
CA ASP A 289 7.30 11.01 -14.40
C ASP A 289 7.78 10.36 -15.71
N MET A 290 7.75 9.03 -15.77
CA MET A 290 8.06 8.24 -16.98
C MET A 290 6.86 8.09 -17.93
N ASN A 291 5.69 8.66 -17.61
CA ASN A 291 4.44 8.49 -18.35
C ASN A 291 4.10 7.00 -18.60
N GLU A 292 4.30 6.14 -17.60
CA GLU A 292 3.97 4.72 -17.72
C GLU A 292 2.45 4.50 -17.79
N ASP A 293 1.98 3.97 -18.91
CA ASP A 293 0.57 3.64 -19.13
C ASP A 293 0.09 2.54 -18.18
N ILE A 294 -1.07 2.77 -17.55
CA ILE A 294 -1.82 1.74 -16.82
C ILE A 294 -3.26 1.77 -17.31
N ASP A 295 -3.77 0.62 -17.77
CA ASP A 295 -5.19 0.41 -18.01
C ASP A 295 -5.98 0.57 -16.72
N ILE A 296 -6.54 1.76 -16.46
CA ILE A 296 -7.29 2.03 -15.23
C ILE A 296 -8.58 1.21 -15.24
N VAL A 297 -8.60 0.09 -14.51
CA VAL A 297 -9.85 -0.63 -14.24
C VAL A 297 -10.61 0.18 -13.20
N ARG A 298 -11.78 0.71 -13.59
CA ARG A 298 -12.63 1.56 -12.73
C ARG A 298 -12.85 0.89 -11.37
N TYR A 299 -12.26 1.46 -10.32
CA TYR A 299 -12.42 0.96 -8.96
C TYR A 299 -13.85 1.23 -8.48
N VAL A 300 -14.61 0.18 -8.15
CA VAL A 300 -15.94 0.33 -7.55
C VAL A 300 -15.78 0.76 -6.10
N ARG A 301 -16.31 1.94 -5.81
CA ARG A 301 -16.28 2.63 -4.52
C ARG A 301 -16.87 1.76 -3.40
N GLN A 302 -16.15 1.59 -2.28
CA GLN A 302 -16.80 1.19 -1.03
C GLN A 302 -17.22 2.45 -0.28
N ARG A 303 -18.53 2.69 -0.13
CA ARG A 303 -19.08 3.84 0.59
C ARG A 303 -18.47 3.92 2.01
N ARG A 304 -17.79 5.03 2.31
CA ARG A 304 -17.41 5.39 3.68
C ARG A 304 -18.64 6.00 4.36
N ARG A 305 -18.95 5.59 5.60
CA ARG A 305 -19.81 6.42 6.47
C ARG A 305 -18.98 7.66 6.85
N PRO A 306 -19.45 8.89 6.59
CA PRO A 306 -18.74 10.08 7.02
C PRO A 306 -18.76 10.12 8.54
N GLN A 307 -17.57 10.23 9.13
CA GLN A 307 -17.43 10.72 10.49
C GLN A 307 -17.09 12.20 10.30
N THR A 308 -17.88 13.09 10.88
CA THR A 308 -17.78 14.53 10.58
C THR A 308 -17.02 15.22 11.69
N GLU A 309 -15.99 15.98 11.33
CA GLU A 309 -15.32 16.85 12.31
C GLU A 309 -15.91 18.26 12.33
N ARG A 310 -15.97 18.84 13.54
CA ARG A 310 -16.41 20.22 13.71
C ARG A 310 -15.38 21.15 13.10
N SER A 311 -15.88 22.05 12.25
CA SER A 311 -15.05 23.11 11.67
C SER A 311 -14.59 24.07 12.76
N THR A 312 -13.38 24.61 12.60
CA THR A 312 -12.95 25.74 13.44
C THR A 312 -13.78 26.98 13.07
N VAL A 313 -14.09 27.85 14.04
CA VAL A 313 -14.85 29.10 13.79
C VAL A 313 -14.15 29.92 12.70
N ARG A 314 -12.83 30.10 12.82
CA ARG A 314 -12.01 30.81 11.85
C ARG A 314 -12.03 30.14 10.46
N GLY A 315 -11.90 28.81 10.40
CA GLY A 315 -11.95 28.06 9.15
C GLY A 315 -13.29 28.17 8.44
N ALA A 316 -14.40 28.08 9.18
CA ALA A 316 -15.74 28.25 8.63
C ALA A 316 -15.94 29.66 8.02
N ILE A 317 -15.52 30.71 8.73
CA ILE A 317 -15.60 32.09 8.23
C ILE A 317 -14.74 32.28 6.97
N ILE A 318 -13.51 31.76 6.97
CA ILE A 318 -12.60 31.85 5.82
C ILE A 318 -13.18 31.12 4.61
N ARG A 319 -13.71 29.91 4.80
CA ARG A 319 -14.37 29.16 3.73
C ARG A 319 -15.59 29.91 3.20
N GLN A 320 -16.44 30.48 4.06
CA GLN A 320 -17.62 31.23 3.60
C GLN A 320 -17.24 32.46 2.77
N ARG A 321 -16.24 33.23 3.23
CA ARG A 321 -15.72 34.37 2.45
C ARG A 321 -15.15 33.92 1.10
N PHE A 322 -14.41 32.81 1.10
CA PHE A 322 -13.87 32.23 -0.13
C PHE A 322 -14.98 31.82 -1.10
N ILE A 323 -16.06 31.19 -0.61
CA ILE A 323 -17.21 30.81 -1.43
C ILE A 323 -17.82 32.06 -2.07
N ASN A 324 -18.14 33.08 -1.27
CA ASN A 324 -18.78 34.29 -1.76
C ASN A 324 -17.98 35.03 -2.85
N GLN A 325 -16.64 34.93 -2.79
CA GLN A 325 -15.72 35.60 -3.72
C GLN A 325 -15.46 34.80 -5.01
N ASN A 326 -15.57 33.48 -4.99
CA ASN A 326 -15.07 32.62 -6.07
C ASN A 326 -16.14 31.75 -6.75
N PHE A 327 -17.31 31.61 -6.13
CA PHE A 327 -18.46 30.84 -6.63
C PHE A 327 -19.71 31.72 -6.67
#